data_AF-A0A8X7CKY4-F1
#
_entry.id   AF-A0A8X7CKY4-F1
#
_cell.length_a   1.000
_cell.length_b   1.000
_cell.length_c   1.000
_cell.angle_alpha   90.00
_cell.angle_beta   90.00
_cell.angle_gamma   90.00
#
_symmetry.space_group_name_H-M   'P 1'
#
loop_
_entity.id
_entity.type
_entity.pdbx_description
1 polymer ?
#
loop_
_entity_poly.entity_id
_entity_poly.type
_entity_poly.pdbx_seq_one_letter_code
_entity_poly.pdbx_strand_id
1 'polypeptide(L)'
;MRMHIKKHLRILFQRPDEYGLCIKPSKCAFGVLQISFLGYEITSNGLKPVLGKVEVINNFPEPKSSTSLRRFLRMVNSYHRFIPNCAKIHQPLTEMLKGHKKNNTKPLFWTEESKTAFMILKEALYKDIFSTLCS
;
A
#
# COMPACT_ATOMS: atom_id res chain seq x y z
N MET A 1 -21.97 -23.64 9.12
CA MET A 1 -21.43 -22.32 8.71
C MET A 1 -21.98 -21.10 9.48
N ARG A 2 -23.28 -20.96 9.78
CA ARG A 2 -23.86 -19.75 10.43
C ARG A 2 -23.50 -19.50 11.92
N MET A 3 -23.07 -20.52 12.67
CA MET A 3 -22.81 -20.37 14.12
C MET A 3 -21.49 -19.62 14.45
N HIS A 4 -20.46 -19.72 13.60
CA HIS A 4 -19.16 -19.09 13.87
C HIS A 4 -19.21 -17.55 13.79
N ILE A 5 -20.00 -17.00 12.88
CA ILE A 5 -20.17 -15.56 12.70
C ILE A 5 -20.78 -14.92 13.97
N LYS A 6 -21.83 -15.54 14.53
CA LYS A 6 -22.47 -15.04 15.76
C LYS A 6 -21.51 -15.06 16.96
N LYS A 7 -20.69 -16.11 17.08
CA LYS A 7 -19.68 -16.21 18.15
C LYS A 7 -18.60 -15.14 18.03
N HIS A 8 -18.07 -14.91 16.83
CA HIS A 8 -17.02 -13.90 16.61
C HIS A 8 -17.54 -12.48 16.83
N LEU A 9 -18.74 -12.16 16.34
CA LEU A 9 -19.35 -10.85 16.57
C LEU A 9 -19.62 -10.61 18.05
N ARG A 10 -20.09 -11.62 18.79
CA ARG A 10 -20.30 -11.50 20.24
C ARG A 10 -19.01 -11.17 20.98
N ILE A 11 -17.90 -11.86 20.68
CA ILE A 11 -16.58 -11.56 21.28
C ILE A 11 -16.11 -10.16 20.88
N LEU A 12 -16.32 -9.76 19.62
CA LEU A 12 -15.93 -8.45 19.10
C LEU A 12 -16.66 -7.30 19.82
N PHE A 13 -17.93 -7.48 20.20
CA PHE A 13 -18.70 -6.47 20.92
C PHE A 13 -18.47 -6.52 22.43
N GLN A 14 -18.25 -7.71 23.00
CA GLN A 14 -18.05 -7.88 24.43
C GLN A 14 -16.71 -7.30 24.92
N ARG A 15 -15.62 -7.48 24.17
CA ARG A 15 -14.30 -6.97 24.58
C ARG A 15 -14.26 -5.44 24.71
N PRO A 16 -14.70 -4.65 23.72
CA PRO A 16 -14.75 -3.20 23.86
C PRO A 16 -15.61 -2.75 25.03
N ASP A 17 -16.74 -3.42 25.26
CA ASP A 17 -17.65 -3.13 26.37
C ASP A 17 -16.97 -3.34 27.74
N GLU A 18 -16.22 -4.44 27.90
CA GLU A 18 -15.41 -4.73 29.11
C GLU A 18 -14.38 -3.64 29.43
N TYR A 19 -13.90 -2.90 28.42
CA TYR A 19 -12.93 -1.81 28.58
C TYR A 19 -13.55 -0.41 28.41
N GLY A 20 -14.89 -0.30 28.35
CA GLY A 20 -15.59 0.98 28.20
C GLY A 20 -15.39 1.67 26.84
N LEU A 21 -15.03 0.92 25.79
CA LEU A 21 -14.85 1.41 24.43
C LEU A 21 -16.16 1.35 23.63
N CYS A 22 -16.64 2.50 23.19
CA CYS A 22 -17.82 2.57 22.32
C CYS A 22 -17.46 2.39 20.84
N ILE A 23 -18.13 1.46 20.17
CA ILE A 23 -18.06 1.30 18.72
C ILE A 23 -19.00 2.29 18.04
N LYS A 24 -18.53 3.01 17.01
CA LYS A 24 -19.38 3.88 16.18
C LYS A 24 -20.02 3.07 15.05
N PRO A 25 -21.34 2.81 15.05
CA PRO A 25 -21.98 1.98 14.04
C PRO A 25 -21.81 2.52 12.62
N SER A 26 -21.76 3.85 12.47
CA SER A 26 -21.55 4.52 11.17
C SER A 26 -20.19 4.24 10.50
N LYS A 27 -19.21 3.70 11.26
CA LYS A 27 -17.90 3.30 10.72
C LYS A 27 -17.76 1.79 10.59
N CYS A 28 -18.80 1.03 10.89
CA CYS A 28 -18.78 -0.43 10.85
C CYS A 28 -19.58 -0.94 9.66
N ALA A 29 -19.00 -1.89 8.92
CA ALA A 29 -19.69 -2.65 7.89
C ALA A 29 -19.68 -4.12 8.28
N PHE A 30 -20.84 -4.76 8.26
CA PHE A 30 -21.02 -6.16 8.62
C PHE A 30 -21.71 -6.91 7.48
N GLY A 31 -21.26 -8.14 7.19
CA GLY A 31 -21.89 -8.98 6.16
C GLY A 31 -21.75 -8.47 4.72
N VAL A 32 -20.81 -7.57 4.46
CA VAL A 32 -20.54 -7.04 3.11
C VAL A 32 -19.62 -7.99 2.33
N LEU A 33 -19.84 -8.07 1.02
CA LEU A 33 -19.01 -8.86 0.10
C LEU A 33 -17.67 -8.19 -0.22
N GLN A 34 -17.60 -6.87 -0.04
CA GLN A 34 -16.42 -6.05 -0.24
C GLN A 34 -16.29 -5.01 0.88
N ILE A 35 -15.06 -4.79 1.36
CA ILE A 35 -14.77 -3.76 2.36
C ILE A 35 -13.40 -3.13 2.11
N SER A 36 -13.34 -1.80 2.18
CA SER A 36 -12.06 -1.09 2.11
C SER A 36 -11.42 -1.01 3.49
N PHE A 37 -10.20 -1.53 3.62
CA PHE A 37 -9.44 -1.53 4.88
C PHE A 37 -7.95 -1.27 4.62
N LEU A 38 -7.37 -0.30 5.34
CA LEU A 38 -5.94 0.05 5.27
C LEU A 38 -5.39 0.35 3.86
N GLY A 39 -6.21 0.90 2.96
CA GLY A 39 -5.80 1.18 1.58
C GLY A 39 -5.84 -0.03 0.66
N TYR A 40 -6.46 -1.11 1.11
CA TYR A 40 -6.85 -2.28 0.33
C TYR A 40 -8.36 -2.37 0.23
N GLU A 41 -8.84 -2.99 -0.83
CA GLU A 41 -10.18 -3.48 -1.00
C GLU A 41 -10.16 -4.99 -0.82
N ILE A 42 -10.83 -5.47 0.23
CA ILE A 42 -10.95 -6.88 0.54
C ILE A 42 -12.24 -7.36 -0.11
N THR A 43 -12.13 -8.32 -1.01
CA THR A 43 -13.26 -8.94 -1.72
C THR A 43 -13.23 -10.44 -1.50
N SER A 44 -14.30 -11.15 -1.89
CA SER A 44 -14.32 -12.62 -1.89
C SER A 44 -13.18 -13.25 -2.72
N ASN A 45 -12.70 -12.53 -3.73
CA ASN A 45 -11.69 -13.00 -4.67
C ASN A 45 -10.27 -12.68 -4.20
N GLY A 46 -10.11 -11.86 -3.15
CA GLY A 46 -8.80 -11.52 -2.57
C GLY A 46 -8.66 -10.06 -2.15
N LEU A 47 -7.41 -9.69 -1.89
CA LEU A 47 -6.98 -8.33 -1.53
C LEU A 47 -6.58 -7.57 -2.79
N LYS A 48 -7.16 -6.39 -2.99
CA LYS A 48 -6.79 -5.48 -4.08
C LYS A 48 -6.31 -4.14 -3.53
N PRO A 49 -5.36 -3.45 -4.16
CA PRO A 49 -5.04 -2.08 -3.79
C PRO A 49 -6.15 -1.11 -4.22
N VAL A 50 -6.46 -0.11 -3.39
CA VAL A 50 -7.46 0.91 -3.76
C VAL A 50 -6.91 1.81 -4.88
N LEU A 51 -7.69 1.98 -5.96
CA LEU A 51 -7.32 2.77 -7.16
C LEU A 51 -6.68 4.13 -6.81
N GLY A 52 -7.33 4.92 -5.96
CA GLY A 52 -6.84 6.25 -5.59
C GLY A 52 -5.46 6.25 -4.91
N LYS A 53 -5.04 5.14 -4.27
CA LYS A 53 -3.69 5.03 -3.70
C LYS A 53 -2.64 4.74 -4.76
N VAL A 54 -2.99 3.95 -5.77
CA VAL A 54 -2.06 3.65 -6.87
C VAL A 54 -1.94 4.82 -7.83
N GLU A 55 -3.03 5.55 -8.10
CA GLU A 55 -2.98 6.81 -8.86
C GLU A 55 -2.02 7.82 -8.25
N VAL A 56 -2.00 7.94 -6.91
CA VAL A 56 -1.05 8.81 -6.20
C VAL A 56 0.41 8.36 -6.41
N ILE A 57 0.67 7.05 -6.49
CA ILE A 57 2.02 6.52 -6.76
C ILE A 57 2.39 6.74 -8.23
N ASN A 58 1.47 6.54 -9.16
CA ASN A 58 1.68 6.73 -10.59
C ASN A 58 1.96 8.19 -10.93
N ASN A 59 1.16 9.10 -10.39
CA ASN A 59 1.28 10.54 -10.56
C ASN A 59 2.38 11.17 -9.68
N PHE A 60 3.10 10.37 -8.90
CA PHE A 60 4.17 10.89 -8.05
C PHE A 60 5.29 11.46 -8.92
N PRO A 61 5.65 12.75 -8.77
CA PRO A 61 6.71 13.36 -9.58
C PRO A 61 8.06 12.74 -9.25
N GLU A 62 9.01 12.83 -10.19
CA GLU A 62 10.37 12.36 -9.95
C GLU A 62 10.95 13.04 -8.69
N PRO A 63 11.30 12.28 -7.64
CA PRO A 63 11.74 12.87 -6.39
C PRO A 63 13.09 13.56 -6.54
N LYS A 64 13.11 14.87 -6.28
CA LYS A 64 14.34 15.70 -6.31
C LYS A 64 15.13 15.70 -4.99
N SER A 65 14.57 15.10 -3.93
CA SER A 65 15.15 15.10 -2.59
C SER A 65 15.09 13.70 -1.96
N SER A 66 16.08 13.37 -1.13
CA SER A 66 16.17 12.10 -0.40
C SER A 66 14.96 11.83 0.50
N THR A 67 14.29 12.88 1.01
CA THR A 67 13.06 12.75 1.79
C THR A 67 11.89 12.32 0.92
N SER A 68 11.76 12.92 -0.27
CA SER A 68 10.71 12.60 -1.25
C SER A 68 10.90 11.20 -1.83
N LEU A 69 12.14 10.80 -2.11
CA LEU A 69 12.47 9.45 -2.56
C LEU A 69 12.16 8.40 -1.49
N ARG A 70 12.52 8.64 -0.22
CA ARG A 70 12.12 7.76 0.89
C ARG A 70 10.61 7.65 1.04
N ARG A 71 9.88 8.76 0.87
CA ARG A 71 8.41 8.77 0.91
C ARG A 71 7.85 7.89 -0.21
N PHE A 72 8.36 8.04 -1.43
CA PHE A 72 7.97 7.20 -2.56
C PHE A 72 8.23 5.72 -2.29
N LEU A 73 9.45 5.35 -1.92
CA LEU A 73 9.81 3.95 -1.63
C LEU A 73 8.95 3.34 -0.52
N ARG A 74 8.60 4.12 0.51
CA ARG A 74 7.70 3.65 1.57
C ARG A 74 6.29 3.36 1.06
N MET A 75 5.77 4.22 0.17
CA MET A 75 4.45 4.00 -0.44
C MET A 75 4.45 2.75 -1.30
N VAL A 76 5.44 2.59 -2.18
CA VAL A 76 5.58 1.42 -3.05
C VAL A 76 5.77 0.14 -2.25
N ASN A 77 6.59 0.17 -1.19
CA ASN A 77 6.83 -1.00 -0.35
C ASN A 77 5.57 -1.49 0.39
N SER A 78 4.58 -0.62 0.62
CA SER A 78 3.27 -1.06 1.13
C SER A 78 2.63 -2.09 0.19
N TYR A 79 2.84 -1.94 -1.11
CA TYR A 79 2.27 -2.76 -2.18
C TYR A 79 3.25 -3.79 -2.76
N HIS A 80 4.35 -4.11 -2.06
CA HIS A 80 5.37 -5.05 -2.54
C HIS A 80 4.80 -6.44 -2.93
N ARG A 81 3.67 -6.84 -2.35
CA ARG A 81 3.00 -8.12 -2.66
C ARG A 81 2.49 -8.21 -4.10
N PHE A 82 2.24 -7.05 -4.73
CA PHE A 82 1.74 -6.92 -6.09
C PHE A 82 2.86 -6.66 -7.11
N ILE A 83 4.10 -6.48 -6.64
CA ILE A 83 5.25 -6.19 -7.48
C ILE A 83 6.21 -7.38 -7.46
N PRO A 84 6.33 -8.16 -8.55
CA PRO A 84 7.29 -9.24 -8.62
C PRO A 84 8.72 -8.69 -8.53
N ASN A 85 9.58 -9.35 -7.75
CA ASN A 85 10.97 -8.94 -7.56
C ASN A 85 11.16 -7.50 -7.03
N CYS A 86 10.19 -6.97 -6.27
CA CYS A 86 10.21 -5.62 -5.71
C CYS A 86 11.56 -5.26 -5.07
N ALA A 87 12.18 -6.17 -4.30
CA ALA A 87 13.46 -5.93 -3.65
C ALA A 87 14.62 -5.62 -4.64
N LYS A 88 14.69 -6.32 -5.77
CA LYS A 88 15.72 -6.08 -6.81
C LYS A 88 15.50 -4.73 -7.49
N ILE A 89 14.24 -4.38 -7.75
CA ILE A 89 13.87 -3.11 -8.39
C ILE A 89 14.11 -1.93 -7.42
N HIS A 90 13.90 -2.14 -6.12
CA HIS A 90 14.19 -1.15 -5.08
C HIS A 90 15.68 -0.90 -4.87
N GLN A 91 16.55 -1.84 -5.23
CA GLN A 91 17.97 -1.78 -4.95
C GLN A 91 18.67 -0.51 -5.49
N PRO A 92 18.58 -0.16 -6.79
CA PRO A 92 19.22 1.05 -7.32
C PRO A 92 18.72 2.34 -6.63
N LEU A 93 17.42 2.41 -6.34
CA LEU A 93 16.82 3.56 -5.63
C LEU A 93 17.23 3.63 -4.15
N THR A 94 17.49 2.49 -3.53
CA THR A 94 17.96 2.42 -2.14
C THR A 94 19.46 2.73 -2.06
N GLU A 95 20.24 2.37 -3.06
CA GLU A 95 21.64 2.74 -3.19
C GLU A 95 21.83 4.25 -3.36
N MET A 96 20.95 4.91 -4.13
CA MET A 96 20.91 6.38 -4.19
C MET A 96 20.66 7.05 -2.82
N LEU A 97 20.07 6.33 -1.86
CA LEU A 97 19.86 6.82 -0.50
C LEU A 97 21.02 6.51 0.44
N LYS A 98 21.92 5.57 0.09
CA LYS A 98 23.10 5.24 0.90
C LYS A 98 24.04 6.46 0.91
N GLY A 99 24.22 7.06 2.09
CA GLY A 99 25.01 8.28 2.28
C GLY A 99 24.19 9.57 2.48
N HIS A 100 22.87 9.55 2.20
CA HIS A 100 21.97 10.67 2.52
C HIS A 100 21.44 10.56 3.96
N LYS A 101 22.11 11.23 4.91
CA LYS A 101 21.59 11.43 6.27
C LYS A 101 20.18 12.04 6.25
N LYS A 102 19.38 11.74 7.28
CA LYS A 102 18.08 12.37 7.51
C LYS A 102 18.34 13.89 7.55
N ASN A 103 17.70 14.67 6.68
CA ASN A 103 17.87 16.12 6.47
C ASN A 103 19.00 16.58 5.53
N ASN A 104 19.63 15.70 4.76
CA ASN A 104 20.63 16.10 3.78
C ASN A 104 19.96 16.53 2.46
N THR A 105 20.09 17.82 2.10
CA THR A 105 19.56 18.44 0.86
C THR A 105 20.44 18.18 -0.36
N LYS A 106 21.39 17.23 -0.27
CA LYS A 106 22.21 16.84 -1.42
C LYS A 106 21.30 16.40 -2.59
N PRO A 107 21.55 16.88 -3.81
CA PRO A 107 20.79 16.47 -4.98
C PRO A 107 20.94 14.97 -5.20
N LEU A 108 19.85 14.32 -5.59
CA LEU A 108 19.84 12.91 -5.94
C LEU A 108 20.46 12.72 -7.32
N PHE A 109 21.42 11.82 -7.44
CA PHE A 109 22.02 11.48 -8.73
C PHE A 109 21.23 10.36 -9.40
N TRP A 110 20.43 10.71 -10.40
CA TRP A 110 19.64 9.76 -11.16
C TRP A 110 20.48 9.08 -12.24
N THR A 111 20.79 7.80 -12.02
CA THR A 111 21.34 6.93 -13.06
C THR A 111 20.21 6.41 -13.95
N GLU A 112 20.55 5.94 -15.14
CA GLU A 112 19.58 5.29 -16.05
C GLU A 112 18.93 4.05 -15.40
N GLU A 113 19.68 3.29 -14.61
CA GLU A 113 19.18 2.16 -13.83
C GLU A 113 18.11 2.59 -12.81
N SER A 114 18.34 3.70 -12.10
CA SER A 114 17.39 4.21 -11.11
C SER A 114 16.13 4.80 -11.74
N LYS A 115 16.25 5.48 -12.88
CA LYS A 115 15.08 5.94 -13.66
C LYS A 115 14.25 4.76 -14.15
N THR A 116 14.92 3.74 -14.68
CA THR A 116 14.29 2.51 -15.15
C THR A 116 13.57 1.79 -14.00
N ALA A 117 14.22 1.66 -12.85
CA ALA A 117 13.60 1.08 -11.66
C ALA A 117 12.36 1.87 -11.21
N PHE A 118 12.42 3.21 -11.21
CA PHE A 118 11.29 4.06 -10.85
C PHE A 118 10.10 3.87 -11.81
N MET A 119 10.35 3.79 -13.11
CA MET A 119 9.34 3.51 -14.14
C MET A 119 8.72 2.12 -13.96
N ILE A 120 9.54 1.08 -13.76
CA ILE A 120 9.07 -0.30 -13.56
C ILE A 120 8.17 -0.39 -12.33
N LEU A 121 8.50 0.28 -11.22
CA LEU A 121 7.66 0.26 -10.01
C LEU A 121 6.29 0.88 -10.24
N LYS A 122 6.22 1.97 -11.02
CA LYS A 122 4.95 2.60 -11.40
C LYS A 122 4.13 1.68 -12.31
N GLU A 123 4.77 1.12 -13.34
CA GLU A 123 4.09 0.22 -14.27
C GLU A 123 3.59 -1.06 -13.61
N ALA A 124 4.37 -1.66 -12.71
CA ALA A 124 3.98 -2.90 -12.03
C ALA A 124 2.69 -2.72 -11.23
N LEU A 125 2.57 -1.60 -10.51
CA LEU A 125 1.35 -1.29 -9.74
C LEU A 125 0.17 -0.95 -10.64
N TYR A 126 0.41 -0.32 -11.79
CA TYR A 126 -0.64 -0.03 -12.77
C TYR A 126 -1.15 -1.33 -13.40
N LYS A 127 -0.26 -2.18 -13.91
CA LYS A 127 -0.61 -3.44 -14.58
C LYS A 127 -1.42 -4.38 -13.67
N ASP A 128 -1.08 -4.47 -12.39
CA ASP A 128 -1.78 -5.32 -11.42
C ASP A 128 -3.24 -4.89 -11.17
N ILE A 129 -3.51 -3.58 -11.15
CA ILE A 129 -4.89 -3.08 -11.09
C ILE A 129 -5.69 -3.47 -12.33
N PHE A 130 -5.11 -3.28 -13.52
CA PHE A 130 -5.85 -3.46 -14.78
C PHE A 130 -6.01 -4.94 -15.17
N SER A 131 -5.06 -5.82 -14.83
CA SER A 131 -5.23 -7.27 -15.01
C SER A 131 -6.43 -7.79 -14.21
N THR A 132 -6.73 -7.18 -13.06
CA THR A 132 -7.79 -7.60 -12.14
C THR A 132 -9.14 -6.90 -12.39
N LEU A 133 -9.20 -5.93 -13.32
CA LEU A 133 -10.42 -5.27 -13.81
C LEU A 133 -10.97 -5.93 -15.09
N CYS A 134 -10.13 -6.65 -15.83
CA CYS A 134 -10.51 -7.41 -17.03
C CYS A 134 -10.80 -8.90 -16.77
N SER A 135 -10.91 -9.33 -15.51
CA SER A 135 -11.26 -10.71 -15.12
C SER A 135 -12.58 -10.78 -14.36
#